data_AF-A0A7X1J3L0-F1
#
_entry.id   AF-A0A7X1J3L0-F1
#
_cell.length_a   1.000
_cell.length_b   1.000
_cell.length_c   1.000
_cell.angle_alpha   90.00
_cell.angle_beta   90.00
_cell.angle_gamma   90.00
#
_symmetry.space_group_name_H-M   'P 1'
#
loop_
_entity.id
_entity.type
_entity.pdbx_description
1 polymer ?
#
loop_
_entity_poly.entity_id
_entity_poly.type
_entity_poly.pdbx_seq_one_letter_code
_entity_poly.pdbx_strand_id
1 'polypeptide(L)'
;MSRFVRKAAVGVLAAVGALAVAAAPAAAAEYPTDEFSLCGVSCTEDNVDGYTSGVITWYNRTANIQGSVTDIEAGPVPTTVYFEAYAGSTKIDSESRTANDASDLGQIRDFNFTIGDTDLVGGIDRIKITLCQQRPSGIACTPPENYSKA
;
A
#
# COMPACT_ATOMS: atom_id res chain seq x y z
N MET A 1 72.44 -5.38 53.47
CA MET A 1 71.39 -6.17 54.15
C MET A 1 70.82 -5.36 55.30
N SER A 2 69.66 -4.72 55.11
CA SER A 2 68.92 -4.00 56.15
C SER A 2 67.42 -4.06 55.87
N ARG A 3 66.65 -4.13 56.96
CA ARG A 3 65.25 -4.52 57.12
C ARG A 3 64.24 -3.43 56.67
N PHE A 4 62.95 -3.68 56.94
CA PHE A 4 61.75 -2.81 56.93
C PHE A 4 60.80 -3.01 55.74
N VAL A 5 59.46 -3.01 55.84
CA VAL A 5 58.44 -3.27 56.89
C VAL A 5 57.08 -3.27 56.15
N ARG A 6 56.18 -4.16 56.57
CA ARG A 6 54.69 -4.10 56.59
C ARG A 6 53.96 -3.02 55.75
N LYS A 7 52.91 -3.41 55.02
CA LYS A 7 51.47 -3.30 55.40
C LYS A 7 50.56 -3.47 54.17
N ALA A 8 49.43 -4.12 54.40
CA ALA A 8 48.34 -4.31 53.47
C ALA A 8 47.77 -2.98 52.94
N ALA A 9 47.38 -2.97 51.67
CA ALA A 9 46.61 -1.89 51.07
C ALA A 9 45.27 -2.43 50.56
N VAL A 10 44.23 -1.79 51.06
CA VAL A 10 42.79 -2.00 50.89
C VAL A 10 42.39 -1.97 49.41
N GLY A 11 41.65 -3.00 48.97
CA GLY A 11 41.04 -3.04 47.65
C GLY A 11 39.91 -2.03 47.56
N VAL A 12 40.05 -1.06 46.65
CA VAL A 12 38.98 -0.14 46.26
C VAL A 12 38.10 -0.86 45.24
N LEU A 13 36.90 -1.26 45.64
CA LEU A 13 35.84 -1.64 44.69
C LEU A 13 35.44 -0.37 43.92
N ALA A 14 35.91 -0.25 42.69
CA ALA A 14 35.35 0.70 41.74
C ALA A 14 34.00 0.16 41.24
N ALA A 15 32.90 0.68 41.80
CA ALA A 15 31.57 0.48 41.25
C ALA A 15 31.49 1.21 39.90
N VAL A 16 31.63 0.46 38.81
CA VAL A 16 31.34 0.96 37.46
C VAL A 16 29.82 1.11 37.36
N GLY A 17 29.33 2.33 37.56
CA GLY A 17 27.93 2.66 37.37
C GLY A 17 27.50 2.32 35.95
N ALA A 18 26.60 1.36 35.82
CA ALA A 18 25.92 1.09 34.56
C ALA A 18 25.10 2.33 34.19
N LEU A 19 25.55 3.07 33.18
CA LEU A 19 24.72 4.06 32.51
C LEU A 19 23.59 3.30 31.83
N ALA A 20 22.42 3.26 32.48
CA ALA A 20 21.18 2.82 31.88
C ALA A 20 20.81 3.86 30.80
N VAL A 21 21.31 3.67 29.59
CA VAL A 21 20.81 4.37 28.41
C VAL A 21 19.40 3.86 28.21
N ALA A 22 18.41 4.68 28.56
CA ALA A 22 17.01 4.41 28.23
C ALA A 22 16.93 4.27 26.71
N ALA A 23 16.70 3.05 26.23
CA ALA A 23 16.43 2.81 24.82
C ALA A 23 15.15 3.59 24.49
N ALA A 24 15.27 4.58 23.60
CA ALA A 24 14.09 5.23 23.03
C ALA A 24 13.21 4.14 22.40
N PRO A 25 11.88 4.19 22.56
CA PRO A 25 11.00 3.23 21.90
C PRO A 25 11.26 3.31 20.40
N ALA A 26 11.61 2.18 19.80
CA ALA A 26 11.74 2.09 18.35
C ALA A 26 10.35 2.37 17.74
N ALA A 27 10.22 3.50 17.05
CA ALA A 27 9.04 3.75 16.24
C ALA A 27 8.96 2.65 15.18
N ALA A 28 7.78 2.02 15.05
CA ALA A 28 7.54 1.13 13.92
C ALA A 28 7.73 1.94 12.64
N ALA A 29 8.58 1.46 11.73
CA ALA A 29 8.73 2.09 10.43
C ALA A 29 7.36 2.06 9.74
N GLU A 30 6.84 3.23 9.40
CA GLU A 30 5.61 3.34 8.63
C GLU A 30 5.88 2.87 7.19
N TYR A 31 4.95 2.10 6.65
CA TYR A 31 5.06 1.64 5.27
C TYR A 31 4.76 2.79 4.30
N PRO A 32 5.52 2.93 3.19
CA PRO A 32 5.23 3.97 2.22
C PRO A 32 3.85 3.78 1.61
N THR A 33 3.21 4.89 1.27
CA THR A 33 1.88 4.92 0.68
C THR A 33 1.84 5.75 -0.59
N ASP A 34 0.97 5.36 -1.52
CA ASP A 34 0.60 6.15 -2.70
C ASP A 34 -0.92 6.30 -2.74
N GLU A 35 -1.40 7.51 -3.03
CA GLU A 35 -2.81 7.77 -3.30
C GLU A 35 -3.10 7.61 -4.79
N PHE A 36 -4.26 7.07 -5.15
CA PHE A 36 -4.74 7.00 -6.52
C PHE A 36 -6.15 7.56 -6.66
N SER A 37 -6.45 8.11 -7.83
CA SER A 37 -7.78 8.57 -8.20
C SER A 37 -7.92 8.49 -9.72
N LEU A 38 -8.73 7.55 -10.18
CA LEU A 38 -9.06 7.40 -11.59
C LEU A 38 -10.53 7.70 -11.76
N CYS A 39 -10.85 8.44 -12.80
CA CYS A 39 -12.22 8.60 -13.25
C CYS A 39 -12.35 7.96 -14.65
N GLY A 40 -13.57 7.61 -15.04
CA GLY A 40 -13.88 6.96 -16.30
C GLY A 40 -13.39 7.73 -17.54
N VAL A 41 -13.71 7.23 -18.73
CA VAL A 41 -13.17 7.80 -19.98
C VAL A 41 -13.64 9.25 -20.23
N SER A 42 -14.65 9.72 -19.50
CA SER A 42 -15.04 11.12 -19.40
C SER A 42 -14.90 11.59 -17.94
N CYS A 43 -14.05 12.59 -17.71
CA CYS A 43 -13.84 13.23 -16.40
C CYS A 43 -14.18 14.71 -16.44
N THR A 44 -15.24 15.06 -17.16
CA THR A 44 -15.84 16.38 -17.11
C THR A 44 -16.92 16.41 -16.04
N GLU A 45 -17.04 17.53 -15.33
CA GLU A 45 -18.03 17.74 -14.25
C GLU A 45 -19.46 17.36 -14.66
N ASP A 46 -19.77 17.45 -15.95
CA ASP A 46 -21.10 17.17 -16.51
C ASP A 46 -21.32 15.71 -16.94
N ASN A 47 -20.28 14.86 -17.00
CA ASN A 47 -20.36 13.48 -17.50
C ASN A 47 -19.27 12.60 -16.88
N VAL A 48 -19.46 12.18 -15.62
CA VAL A 48 -18.64 11.15 -14.98
C VAL A 48 -19.45 9.86 -14.99
N ASP A 49 -19.03 8.88 -15.78
CA ASP A 49 -19.70 7.57 -15.85
C ASP A 49 -19.45 6.73 -14.57
N GLY A 50 -18.33 6.99 -13.90
CA GLY A 50 -17.88 6.30 -12.69
C GLY A 50 -16.43 6.64 -12.35
N TYR A 51 -16.01 6.32 -11.13
CA TYR A 51 -14.67 6.66 -10.63
C TYR A 51 -14.22 5.67 -9.54
N THR A 52 -12.92 5.67 -9.26
CA THR A 52 -12.30 4.93 -8.17
C THR A 52 -11.20 5.77 -7.54
N SER A 53 -11.05 5.67 -6.22
CA SER A 53 -9.95 6.30 -5.50
C SER A 53 -9.55 5.48 -4.29
N GLY A 54 -8.34 5.70 -3.78
CA GLY A 54 -7.84 4.96 -2.65
C GLY A 54 -6.36 5.18 -2.36
N VAL A 55 -5.83 4.27 -1.54
CA VAL A 55 -4.45 4.26 -1.07
C VAL A 55 -3.85 2.88 -1.27
N ILE A 56 -2.62 2.85 -1.76
CA ILE A 56 -1.74 1.67 -1.80
C ILE A 56 -0.80 1.80 -0.61
N THR A 57 -0.74 0.80 0.27
CA THR A 57 0.29 0.68 1.31
C THR A 57 1.27 -0.41 0.91
N TRP A 58 2.53 -0.04 0.74
CA TRP A 58 3.55 -0.94 0.24
C TRP A 58 4.23 -1.72 1.36
N TYR A 59 4.06 -3.04 1.38
CA TYR A 59 4.83 -3.91 2.25
C TYR A 59 6.09 -4.41 1.56
N ASN A 60 6.90 -5.21 2.27
CA ASN A 60 8.13 -5.75 1.72
C ASN A 60 7.92 -6.61 0.47
N ARG A 61 6.83 -7.40 0.43
CA ARG A 61 6.57 -8.37 -0.65
C ARG A 61 5.24 -8.18 -1.38
N THR A 62 4.29 -7.54 -0.71
CA THR A 62 2.91 -7.33 -1.15
C THR A 62 2.54 -5.86 -1.00
N ALA A 63 1.32 -5.50 -1.38
CA ALA A 63 0.72 -4.22 -1.04
C ALA A 63 -0.70 -4.43 -0.50
N ASN A 64 -1.13 -3.58 0.42
CA ASN A 64 -2.55 -3.45 0.75
C ASN A 64 -3.17 -2.33 -0.09
N ILE A 65 -4.33 -2.58 -0.66
CA ILE A 65 -5.10 -1.60 -1.42
C ILE A 65 -6.42 -1.38 -0.69
N GLN A 66 -6.64 -0.14 -0.28
CA GLN A 66 -7.90 0.30 0.32
C GLN A 66 -8.46 1.46 -0.51
N GLY A 67 -9.76 1.46 -0.77
CA GLY A 67 -10.37 2.50 -1.56
C GLY A 67 -11.83 2.23 -1.84
N SER A 68 -12.35 2.88 -2.86
CA SER A 68 -13.72 2.69 -3.31
C SER A 68 -13.87 2.80 -4.82
N VAL A 69 -14.97 2.25 -5.32
CA VAL A 69 -15.41 2.37 -6.71
C VAL A 69 -16.87 2.75 -6.73
N THR A 70 -17.23 3.66 -7.63
CA THR A 70 -18.60 4.14 -7.81
C THR A 70 -18.97 4.07 -9.28
N ASP A 71 -20.19 3.62 -9.54
CA ASP A 71 -20.82 3.69 -10.86
C ASP A 71 -21.88 4.79 -10.84
N ILE A 72 -21.84 5.72 -11.78
CA ILE A 72 -22.71 6.92 -11.78
C ILE A 72 -23.80 6.82 -12.84
N GLU A 73 -23.55 6.10 -13.94
CA GLU A 73 -24.51 5.94 -15.04
C GLU A 73 -25.04 4.51 -15.13
N ALA A 74 -26.35 4.38 -15.37
CA ALA A 74 -27.00 3.09 -15.60
C ALA A 74 -26.53 2.49 -16.95
N GLY A 75 -25.56 1.58 -16.90
CA GLY A 75 -25.04 0.90 -18.09
C GLY A 75 -25.31 -0.60 -18.12
N PRO A 76 -25.23 -1.26 -19.29
CA PRO A 76 -25.35 -2.72 -19.38
C PRO A 76 -24.15 -3.49 -18.79
N VAL A 77 -23.00 -2.85 -18.54
CA VAL A 77 -21.87 -3.43 -17.79
C VAL A 77 -21.36 -2.39 -16.78
N PRO A 78 -21.14 -2.79 -15.51
CA PRO A 78 -20.79 -1.89 -14.42
C PRO A 78 -19.39 -1.27 -14.50
N THR A 79 -19.19 -0.15 -13.78
CA THR A 79 -17.85 0.39 -13.51
C THR A 79 -17.00 -0.63 -12.74
N THR A 80 -15.90 -1.07 -13.37
CA THR A 80 -14.98 -2.07 -12.83
C THR A 80 -13.55 -1.53 -12.81
N VAL A 81 -12.89 -1.57 -11.66
CA VAL A 81 -11.47 -1.28 -11.52
C VAL A 81 -10.66 -2.59 -11.45
N TYR A 82 -9.57 -2.63 -12.19
CA TYR A 82 -8.59 -3.71 -12.21
C TYR A 82 -7.29 -3.24 -11.58
N PHE A 83 -6.73 -4.09 -10.72
CA PHE A 83 -5.45 -3.92 -10.07
C PHE A 83 -4.55 -5.07 -10.49
N GLU A 84 -3.35 -4.77 -10.96
CA GLU A 84 -2.37 -5.77 -11.35
C GLU A 84 -1.03 -5.47 -10.69
N ALA A 85 -0.50 -6.44 -9.95
CA ALA A 85 0.78 -6.33 -9.27
C ALA A 85 1.90 -6.94 -10.11
N TYR A 86 3.04 -6.25 -10.18
CA TYR A 86 4.20 -6.65 -10.97
C TYR A 86 5.47 -6.69 -10.15
N ALA A 87 6.40 -7.55 -10.57
CA ALA A 87 7.81 -7.48 -10.21
C ALA A 87 8.61 -7.35 -11.52
N GLY A 88 9.15 -6.16 -11.76
CA GLY A 88 9.73 -5.75 -13.03
C GLY A 88 8.71 -5.83 -14.18
N SER A 89 8.97 -6.71 -15.15
CA SER A 89 8.08 -6.94 -16.29
C SER A 89 7.06 -8.05 -16.07
N THR A 90 7.15 -8.80 -14.97
CA THR A 90 6.32 -9.99 -14.73
C THR A 90 5.11 -9.62 -13.90
N LYS A 91 3.90 -9.98 -14.37
CA LYS A 91 2.69 -9.87 -13.56
C LYS A 91 2.69 -11.00 -12.52
N ILE A 92 2.57 -10.63 -11.26
CA ILE A 92 2.58 -11.55 -10.11
C ILE A 92 1.16 -11.90 -9.68
N ASP A 93 0.28 -10.90 -9.62
CA ASP A 93 -1.07 -11.05 -9.09
C ASP A 93 -2.03 -10.04 -9.73
N SER A 94 -3.33 -10.26 -9.63
CA SER A 94 -4.36 -9.35 -10.11
C SER A 94 -5.68 -9.50 -9.38
N GLU A 95 -6.34 -8.37 -9.12
CA GLU A 95 -7.64 -8.28 -8.46
C GLU A 95 -8.55 -7.28 -9.19
N SER A 96 -9.87 -7.37 -8.97
CA SER A 96 -10.81 -6.41 -9.53
C SER A 96 -11.98 -6.10 -8.60
N ARG A 97 -12.50 -4.88 -8.67
CA ARG A 97 -13.66 -4.44 -7.87
C ARG A 97 -14.67 -3.76 -8.78
N THR A 98 -15.93 -4.08 -8.58
CA THR A 98 -17.02 -3.67 -9.47
C THR A 98 -18.11 -3.00 -8.66
N ALA A 99 -18.54 -1.81 -9.08
CA ALA A 99 -19.76 -1.19 -8.58
C ALA A 99 -20.91 -1.60 -9.49
N ASN A 100 -21.80 -2.50 -9.04
CA ASN A 100 -22.93 -2.99 -9.85
C ASN A 100 -24.22 -3.07 -9.03
N ASP A 101 -25.11 -2.10 -9.20
CA ASP A 101 -26.55 -2.32 -9.20
C ASP A 101 -27.23 -1.10 -9.86
N ALA A 102 -28.21 -1.34 -10.74
CA ALA A 102 -29.04 -0.27 -11.30
C ALA A 102 -29.87 0.43 -10.21
N SER A 103 -30.14 -0.24 -9.07
CA SER A 103 -30.76 0.41 -7.90
C SER A 103 -29.79 1.25 -7.07
N ASP A 104 -28.49 1.04 -7.24
CA ASP A 104 -27.43 1.57 -6.36
C ASP A 104 -26.44 2.47 -7.14
N LEU A 105 -26.89 3.06 -8.26
CA LEU A 105 -26.11 4.08 -8.97
C LEU A 105 -25.80 5.25 -8.04
N GLY A 106 -24.57 5.74 -8.10
CA GLY A 106 -24.03 6.74 -7.19
C GLY A 106 -23.62 6.20 -5.83
N GLN A 107 -23.87 4.92 -5.51
CA GLN A 107 -23.43 4.32 -4.25
C GLN A 107 -21.94 3.99 -4.32
N ILE A 108 -21.23 4.37 -3.25
CA ILE A 108 -19.82 4.08 -3.07
C ILE A 108 -19.68 2.61 -2.63
N ARG A 109 -18.81 1.85 -3.31
CA ARG A 109 -18.44 0.49 -2.93
C ARG A 109 -17.00 0.45 -2.46
N ASP A 110 -16.83 0.33 -1.15
CA ASP A 110 -15.50 0.24 -0.54
C ASP A 110 -14.86 -1.13 -0.79
N PHE A 111 -13.54 -1.16 -0.86
CA PHE A 111 -12.72 -2.36 -0.91
C PHE A 111 -11.48 -2.22 -0.03
N ASN A 112 -11.03 -3.35 0.49
CA ASN A 112 -9.77 -3.47 1.22
C ASN A 112 -9.21 -4.88 1.03
N PHE A 113 -8.05 -5.00 0.39
CA PHE A 113 -7.44 -6.31 0.12
C PHE A 113 -5.92 -6.19 -0.04
N THR A 114 -5.24 -7.31 0.18
CA THR A 114 -3.80 -7.44 -0.11
C THR A 114 -3.60 -8.07 -1.48
N ILE A 115 -2.59 -7.60 -2.22
CA ILE A 115 -2.21 -8.10 -3.54
C ILE A 115 -0.70 -8.39 -3.60
N GLY A 116 -0.32 -9.42 -4.35
CA GLY A 116 1.07 -9.86 -4.52
C GLY A 116 1.33 -11.24 -3.92
N ASP A 117 2.60 -11.58 -3.76
CA ASP A 117 3.03 -12.90 -3.28
C ASP A 117 3.92 -12.76 -2.06
N THR A 118 3.49 -13.34 -0.93
CA THR A 118 4.26 -13.30 0.33
C THR A 118 5.54 -14.11 0.28
N ASP A 119 5.69 -15.04 -0.66
CA ASP A 119 6.88 -15.88 -0.83
C ASP A 119 7.84 -15.34 -1.90
N LEU A 120 7.42 -14.33 -2.67
CA LEU A 120 8.25 -13.71 -3.69
C LEU A 120 9.40 -12.90 -3.07
N VAL A 121 10.62 -13.40 -3.21
CA VAL A 121 11.84 -12.68 -2.83
C VAL A 121 11.97 -11.42 -3.69
N GLY A 122 12.17 -10.28 -3.05
CA GLY A 122 12.20 -8.96 -3.71
C GLY A 122 10.83 -8.29 -3.79
N GLY A 123 9.75 -9.07 -3.74
CA GLY A 123 8.39 -8.54 -3.72
C GLY A 123 7.93 -7.95 -5.05
N ILE A 124 6.72 -7.39 -5.01
CA ILE A 124 6.19 -6.55 -6.08
C ILE A 124 6.81 -5.15 -6.02
N ASP A 125 7.01 -4.52 -7.18
CA ASP A 125 7.56 -3.18 -7.33
C ASP A 125 6.60 -2.19 -8.00
N ARG A 126 5.50 -2.68 -8.58
CA ARG A 126 4.53 -1.84 -9.28
C ARG A 126 3.10 -2.37 -9.18
N ILE A 127 2.15 -1.46 -8.97
CA ILE A 127 0.72 -1.69 -9.15
C ILE A 127 0.28 -0.90 -10.38
N LYS A 128 -0.38 -1.60 -11.31
CA LYS A 128 -1.06 -0.98 -12.44
C LYS A 128 -2.56 -0.98 -12.19
N ILE A 129 -3.19 0.19 -12.29
CA ILE A 129 -4.62 0.38 -12.08
C ILE A 129 -5.28 0.73 -13.41
N THR A 130 -6.42 0.13 -13.70
CA THR A 130 -7.21 0.44 -14.90
C THR A 130 -8.67 0.43 -14.56
N LEU A 131 -9.39 1.50 -14.93
CA LEU A 131 -10.84 1.59 -14.74
C LEU A 131 -11.52 1.34 -16.08
N CYS A 132 -12.51 0.47 -16.10
CA CYS A 132 -13.27 0.12 -17.30
C CYS A 132 -14.78 0.21 -17.04
N GLN A 133 -15.51 0.58 -18.09
CA GLN A 133 -16.96 0.80 -18.08
C GLN A 133 -17.58 0.27 -19.37
N GLN A 134 -18.85 -0.16 -19.34
CA GLN A 134 -19.60 -0.27 -20.59
C GLN A 134 -20.01 1.11 -21.06
N ARG A 135 -19.88 1.31 -22.36
CA ARG A 135 -20.62 2.34 -23.07
C ARG A 135 -21.52 1.69 -24.12
N PRO A 136 -22.50 2.42 -24.66
CA PRO A 136 -23.26 1.97 -25.82
C PRO A 136 -22.38 1.53 -27.00
N SER A 137 -21.15 2.05 -27.10
CA SER A 137 -20.14 1.73 -28.11
C SER A 137 -19.24 0.51 -27.79
N GLY A 138 -19.38 -0.10 -26.60
CA GLY A 138 -18.54 -1.21 -26.13
C GLY A 138 -17.85 -0.92 -24.79
N ILE A 139 -16.95 -1.81 -24.35
CA ILE A 139 -16.15 -1.58 -23.14
C ILE A 139 -15.13 -0.47 -23.43
N ALA A 140 -15.12 0.56 -22.58
CA ALA A 140 -14.16 1.65 -22.62
C ALA A 140 -13.33 1.62 -21.33
N CYS A 141 -12.01 1.68 -21.46
CA CYS A 141 -11.10 1.69 -20.31
C CYS A 141 -10.23 2.95 -20.34
N THR A 142 -9.85 3.43 -19.16
CA THR A 142 -8.85 4.48 -19.01
C THR A 142 -7.49 3.99 -19.49
N PRO A 143 -6.58 4.90 -19.89
CA PRO A 143 -5.16 4.57 -19.90
C PRO A 143 -4.75 4.01 -18.53
N PRO A 144 -3.89 2.98 -18.47
CA PRO A 144 -3.47 2.42 -17.20
C PRO A 144 -2.57 3.39 -16.44
N GLU A 145 -2.84 3.58 -15.16
CA GLU A 145 -1.97 4.32 -14.25
C GLU A 145 -1.03 3.36 -13.52
N ASN A 146 0.23 3.75 -13.37
CA ASN A 146 1.27 2.92 -12.77
C ASN A 146 1.81 3.61 -11.52
N TYR A 147 1.79 2.88 -10.41
CA TYR A 147 2.30 3.28 -9.11
C TYR A 147 3.47 2.38 -8.76
N SER A 148 4.62 2.96 -8.44
CA SER A 148 5.86 2.21 -8.20
C SER A 148 6.32 2.42 -6.77
N LYS A 149 6.75 1.34 -6.13
CA LYS A 149 7.29 1.38 -4.77
C LYS A 149 8.56 2.23 -4.74
N ALA A 150 8.56 3.24 -3.86
CA ALA A 150 9.69 4.14 -3.61
C ALA A 150 10.86 3.47 -2.87
#